data_AF-A0A7V6MXI0-F1
#
_entry.id   AF-A0A7V6MXI0-F1
#
_cell.length_a   1.000
_cell.length_b   1.000
_cell.length_c   1.000
_cell.angle_alpha   90.00
_cell.angle_beta   90.00
_cell.angle_gamma   90.00
#
_symmetry.space_group_name_H-M   'P 1'
#
loop_
_entity.id
_entity.type
_entity.pdbx_description
1 polymer ?
#
loop_
_entity_poly.entity_id
_entity_poly.type
_entity_poly.pdbx_seq_one_letter_code
_entity_poly.pdbx_strand_id
1 'polypeptide(L)'
;ISLSKVFETFYQLLKEDGDLITLIKPQFEVGKEEVGKRGVVKGFKLHVKAVNKVIADAREHHFNICDFTHSPIKGPKGNIEYLAHFRKDLKNGKFIYIEEAVKKSHLELL
;
A
#
# COMPACT_ATOMS: atom_id res chain seq x y z
N ILE A 1 2.30 -10.16 -6.90
CA ILE A 1 2.58 -10.74 -5.56
C ILE A 1 2.14 -9.71 -4.53
N SER A 2 1.54 -10.13 -3.43
CA SER A 2 1.10 -9.23 -2.34
C SER A 2 2.32 -8.79 -1.52
N LEU A 3 2.33 -7.54 -1.05
CA LEU A 3 3.38 -7.01 -0.18
C LEU A 3 3.48 -7.75 1.17
N SER A 4 2.37 -8.28 1.67
CA SER A 4 2.33 -9.08 2.91
C SER A 4 3.26 -10.29 2.87
N LYS A 5 3.55 -10.81 1.66
CA LYS A 5 4.42 -11.98 1.48
C LYS A 5 5.91 -11.65 1.48
N VAL A 6 6.28 -10.38 1.49
CA VAL A 6 7.68 -9.95 1.33
C VAL A 6 8.20 -9.10 2.49
N PHE A 7 7.34 -8.65 3.41
CA PHE A 7 7.78 -7.85 4.56
C PHE A 7 8.79 -8.58 5.47
N GLU A 8 8.58 -9.87 5.74
CA GLU A 8 9.56 -10.67 6.49
C GLU A 8 10.95 -10.66 5.82
N THR A 9 10.99 -10.85 4.50
CA THR A 9 12.25 -10.79 3.75
C THR A 9 12.88 -9.40 3.82
N PHE A 10 12.09 -8.34 3.71
CA PHE A 10 12.60 -6.97 3.86
C PHE A 10 13.15 -6.73 5.28
N TYR A 11 12.48 -7.22 6.31
CA TYR A 11 12.95 -7.07 7.69
C TYR A 11 14.34 -7.70 7.90
N GLN A 12 14.59 -8.87 7.30
CA GLN A 12 15.88 -9.56 7.39
C GLN A 12 16.99 -8.86 6.60
N LEU A 13 16.65 -8.17 5.50
CA LEU A 13 17.62 -7.52 4.62
C LEU A 13 17.94 -6.07 5.02
N LEU A 14 16.99 -5.36 5.65
CA LEU A 14 17.18 -3.97 6.03
C LEU A 14 17.91 -3.87 7.38
N LYS A 15 18.89 -2.96 7.43
CA LYS A 15 19.46 -2.48 8.70
C LYS A 15 18.39 -1.76 9.54
N GLU A 16 18.65 -1.64 10.84
CA GLU A 16 17.83 -0.82 11.73
C GLU A 16 17.69 0.61 11.19
N ASP A 17 16.50 1.21 11.38
CA ASP A 17 16.10 2.52 10.85
C ASP A 17 16.14 2.63 9.30
N GLY A 18 16.27 1.50 8.60
CA GLY A 18 16.26 1.44 7.14
C GLY A 18 14.92 1.85 6.53
N ASP A 19 14.98 2.61 5.44
CA ASP A 19 13.82 3.06 4.68
C ASP A 19 13.41 2.06 3.60
N LEU A 20 12.11 1.88 3.44
CA LEU A 20 11.48 0.97 2.49
C LEU A 20 10.38 1.74 1.73
N ILE A 21 10.60 2.01 0.45
CA ILE A 21 9.59 2.60 -0.45
C ILE A 21 8.94 1.47 -1.26
N THR A 22 7.63 1.33 -1.14
CA THR A 22 6.88 0.24 -1.80
C THR A 22 5.74 0.79 -2.65
N LEU A 23 5.38 0.00 -3.66
CA LEU A 23 4.23 0.25 -4.49
C LEU A 23 3.11 -0.74 -4.12
N ILE A 24 2.08 -0.23 -3.44
CA ILE A 24 0.87 -0.98 -3.09
C ILE A 24 -0.03 -1.05 -4.32
N LYS A 25 -0.35 -2.27 -4.73
CA LYS A 25 -1.16 -2.56 -5.91
C LYS A 25 -2.45 -3.25 -5.48
N PRO A 26 -3.59 -2.53 -5.36
CA PRO A 26 -4.81 -3.07 -4.77
C PRO A 26 -5.25 -4.42 -5.34
N GLN A 27 -5.07 -4.66 -6.64
CA GLN A 27 -5.40 -5.91 -7.33
C GLN A 27 -4.64 -7.15 -6.84
N PHE A 28 -3.59 -6.98 -6.03
CA PHE A 28 -2.86 -8.08 -5.38
C PHE A 28 -3.14 -8.20 -3.89
N GLU A 29 -3.79 -7.20 -3.28
CA GLU A 29 -4.00 -7.11 -1.83
C GLU A 29 -5.45 -7.40 -1.41
N VAL A 30 -6.41 -7.26 -2.33
CA VAL A 30 -7.82 -7.63 -2.12
C VAL A 30 -8.11 -9.09 -2.50
N GLY A 31 -9.26 -9.61 -2.09
CA GLY A 31 -9.73 -10.94 -2.47
C GLY A 31 -9.94 -11.09 -3.97
N LYS A 32 -9.81 -12.31 -4.51
CA LYS A 32 -9.93 -12.56 -5.97
C LYS A 32 -11.31 -12.15 -6.51
N GLU A 33 -12.35 -12.34 -5.70
CA GLU A 33 -13.73 -11.98 -5.94
C GLU A 33 -13.98 -10.46 -5.94
N GLU A 34 -13.10 -9.69 -5.31
CA GLU A 34 -13.15 -8.22 -5.25
C GLU A 34 -12.46 -7.55 -6.44
N VAL A 35 -11.75 -8.34 -7.25
CA VAL A 35 -11.07 -7.86 -8.47
C VAL A 35 -12.06 -7.87 -9.64
N GLY A 36 -12.34 -6.69 -10.19
CA GLY A 36 -13.28 -6.53 -11.30
C GLY A 36 -12.76 -7.03 -12.65
N LYS A 37 -13.56 -6.77 -13.70
CA LYS A 37 -13.24 -7.14 -15.08
C LYS A 37 -11.83 -6.69 -15.46
N ARG A 38 -11.13 -7.55 -16.21
CA ARG A 38 -9.74 -7.34 -16.68
C ARG A 38 -8.70 -7.21 -15.56
N GLY A 39 -9.03 -7.53 -14.31
CA GLY A 39 -8.07 -7.46 -13.21
C GLY A 39 -7.94 -6.05 -12.59
N VAL A 40 -9.02 -5.26 -12.63
CA VAL A 40 -9.02 -3.86 -12.17
C VAL A 40 -9.88 -3.71 -10.92
N VAL A 41 -9.31 -3.11 -9.88
CA VAL A 41 -10.02 -2.67 -8.69
C VAL A 41 -10.42 -1.21 -8.89
N LYS A 42 -11.72 -0.90 -8.72
CA LYS A 42 -12.26 0.47 -8.89
C LYS A 42 -12.89 1.06 -7.64
N GLY A 43 -13.33 0.21 -6.71
CA GLY A 43 -14.10 0.66 -5.55
C GLY A 43 -13.22 1.42 -4.56
N PHE A 44 -13.60 2.65 -4.20
CA PHE A 44 -12.92 3.47 -3.18
C PHE A 44 -12.65 2.67 -1.90
N LYS A 45 -13.68 2.00 -1.37
CA LYS A 45 -13.57 1.18 -0.15
C LYS A 45 -12.60 0.00 -0.30
N LEU A 46 -12.47 -0.56 -1.51
CA LEU A 46 -11.53 -1.65 -1.79
C LEU A 46 -10.09 -1.15 -1.80
N HIS A 47 -9.85 0.08 -2.26
CA HIS A 47 -8.52 0.68 -2.21
C HIS A 47 -8.11 0.99 -0.77
N VAL A 48 -9.02 1.59 0.01
CA VAL A 48 -8.82 1.82 1.45
C VAL A 48 -8.55 0.49 2.17
N LYS A 49 -9.35 -0.55 1.90
CA LYS A 49 -9.15 -1.90 2.44
C LYS A 49 -7.76 -2.44 2.11
N ALA A 50 -7.36 -2.40 0.83
CA ALA A 50 -6.07 -2.88 0.37
C ALA A 50 -4.90 -2.19 1.08
N VAL A 51 -4.95 -0.85 1.16
CA VAL A 51 -3.88 -0.06 1.79
C VAL A 51 -3.81 -0.32 3.29
N ASN A 52 -4.95 -0.30 4.00
CA ASN A 52 -4.99 -0.58 5.43
C ASN A 52 -4.47 -1.98 5.76
N LYS A 53 -4.81 -2.98 4.93
CA LYS A 53 -4.27 -4.34 5.06
C LYS A 53 -2.74 -4.34 5.00
N VAL A 54 -2.16 -3.72 3.98
CA VAL A 54 -0.69 -3.67 3.82
C VAL A 54 -0.02 -2.93 4.98
N ILE A 55 -0.59 -1.84 5.47
CA ILE A 55 -0.04 -1.09 6.61
C ILE A 55 -0.09 -1.91 7.90
N ALA A 56 -1.19 -2.63 8.13
CA ALA A 56 -1.32 -3.54 9.26
C ALA A 56 -0.27 -4.66 9.19
N ASP A 57 -0.14 -5.30 8.02
CA ASP A 57 0.84 -6.37 7.82
C ASP A 57 2.29 -5.86 7.98
N ALA A 58 2.60 -4.65 7.48
CA ALA A 58 3.90 -4.02 7.66
C ALA A 58 4.21 -3.82 9.15
N ARG A 59 3.23 -3.36 9.93
CA ARG A 59 3.35 -3.14 11.37
C ARG A 59 3.62 -4.43 12.14
N GLU A 60 2.98 -5.53 11.74
CA GLU A 60 3.26 -6.86 12.30
C GLU A 60 4.71 -7.31 12.07
N HIS A 61 5.35 -6.82 11.01
CA HIS A 61 6.74 -7.09 10.65
C HIS A 61 7.69 -5.95 11.03
N HIS A 62 7.34 -5.16 12.05
CA HIS A 62 8.18 -4.09 12.62
C HIS A 62 8.52 -2.95 11.64
N PHE A 63 7.63 -2.67 10.70
CA PHE A 63 7.70 -1.50 9.84
C PHE A 63 6.62 -0.48 10.21
N ASN A 64 7.05 0.76 10.44
CA ASN A 64 6.16 1.88 10.68
C ASN A 64 5.98 2.72 9.42
N ILE A 65 4.76 3.17 9.15
CA ILE A 65 4.50 4.06 8.01
C ILE A 65 4.97 5.48 8.35
N CYS A 66 5.74 6.07 7.41
CA CYS A 66 6.28 7.41 7.50
C CYS A 66 5.58 8.37 6.53
N ASP A 67 5.19 7.90 5.35
CA ASP A 67 4.47 8.69 4.35
C ASP A 67 3.66 7.80 3.40
N PHE A 68 2.66 8.39 2.75
CA PHE A 68 1.74 7.70 1.85
C PHE A 68 1.18 8.65 0.79
N THR A 69 1.20 8.21 -0.46
CA THR A 69 0.58 8.93 -1.57
C THR A 69 0.14 7.95 -2.67
N HIS A 70 -0.49 8.45 -3.72
CA HIS A 70 -0.79 7.65 -4.90
C HIS A 70 0.31 7.79 -5.97
N SER A 71 0.48 6.75 -6.78
CA SER A 71 1.35 6.80 -7.96
C SER A 71 0.79 7.81 -8.98
N PRO A 72 1.62 8.66 -9.59
CA PRO A 72 1.16 9.64 -10.59
C PRO A 72 0.69 8.96 -11.89
N ILE A 73 1.02 7.68 -12.08
CA ILE A 73 0.58 6.88 -13.22
C ILE A 73 -0.21 5.65 -12.76
N LYS A 74 -1.16 5.23 -13.58
CA LYS A 74 -1.87 3.97 -13.40
C LYS A 74 -1.00 2.78 -13.83
N GLY A 75 -1.23 1.62 -13.22
CA GLY A 75 -0.67 0.37 -13.71
C GLY A 75 -1.16 0.04 -15.14
N PRO A 76 -0.52 -0.90 -15.86
CA PRO A 76 -0.79 -1.16 -17.28
C PRO A 76 -2.26 -1.49 -17.62
N LYS A 77 -2.98 -2.07 -16.67
CA LYS A 77 -4.42 -2.43 -16.81
C LYS A 77 -5.37 -1.32 -16.32
N GLY A 78 -4.84 -0.18 -15.90
CA GLY A 78 -5.61 0.96 -15.39
C GLY A 78 -5.88 0.95 -13.89
N ASN A 79 -5.20 0.11 -13.09
CA ASN A 79 -5.30 0.16 -11.63
C ASN A 79 -4.64 1.44 -11.11
N ILE A 80 -5.28 2.12 -10.17
CA ILE A 80 -4.61 3.10 -9.32
C ILE A 80 -3.71 2.33 -8.36
N GLU A 81 -2.46 2.77 -8.24
CA GLU A 81 -1.45 2.17 -7.36
C GLU A 81 -0.96 3.24 -6.38
N TYR A 82 -0.42 2.82 -5.24
CA TYR A 82 -0.05 3.74 -4.15
C TYR A 82 1.41 3.59 -3.75
N LEU A 83 2.06 4.69 -3.43
CA LEU A 83 3.41 4.71 -2.88
C LEU A 83 3.32 4.82 -1.36
N ALA A 84 4.01 3.91 -0.66
CA ALA A 84 4.11 3.93 0.79
C ALA A 84 5.57 3.92 1.20
N HIS A 85 5.92 4.85 2.09
CA HIS A 85 7.21 4.92 2.76
C HIS A 85 7.08 4.30 4.14
N PHE A 86 7.80 3.21 4.35
CA PHE A 86 7.96 2.57 5.65
C PHE A 86 9.39 2.74 6.17
N ARG A 87 9.55 2.70 7.48
CA ARG A 87 10.84 2.58 8.14
C ARG A 87 10.83 1.37 9.06
N LYS A 88 11.94 0.62 9.08
CA LYS A 88 12.18 -0.44 10.08
C LYS A 88 12.47 0.22 11.42
N ASP A 89 11.41 0.52 12.17
CA ASP A 89 11.47 0.97 13.55
C ASP A 89 10.17 0.60 14.29
N LEU A 90 10.22 0.58 15.62
CA LEU A 90 9.07 0.35 16.49
C LEU A 90 8.54 1.61 17.19
N LYS A 91 9.11 2.78 16.90
CA LYS A 91 8.99 3.97 17.76
C LYS A 91 8.29 5.15 17.09
N ASN A 92 8.31 5.29 15.77
CA ASN A 92 7.98 6.57 15.10
C ASN A 92 6.94 6.48 13.98
N GLY A 93 5.91 5.63 14.13
CA GLY A 93 4.78 5.63 13.20
C GLY A 93 4.04 6.97 13.19
N LYS A 94 3.76 7.52 12.00
CA LYS A 94 2.92 8.70 11.84
C LYS A 94 1.46 8.33 11.65
N PHE A 95 0.57 9.20 12.09
CA PHE A 95 -0.84 9.12 11.69
C PHE A 95 -0.95 9.57 10.23
N ILE A 96 -1.54 8.72 9.37
CA ILE A 96 -1.70 8.97 7.94
C ILE A 96 -3.20 8.90 7.60
N TYR A 97 -3.70 9.94 6.92
CA TYR A 97 -5.08 10.01 6.46
C TYR A 97 -5.26 9.23 5.14
N ILE A 98 -5.32 7.90 5.25
CA ILE A 98 -5.40 7.00 4.08
C ILE A 98 -6.61 7.31 3.19
N GLU A 99 -7.77 7.57 3.78
CA GLU A 99 -8.99 7.88 3.03
C GLU A 99 -8.84 9.15 2.18
N GLU A 100 -8.15 10.17 2.68
CA GLU A 100 -7.92 11.42 1.94
C GLU A 100 -6.99 11.20 0.74
N ALA A 101 -5.89 10.46 0.95
CA ALA A 101 -4.96 10.11 -0.14
C ALA A 101 -5.64 9.23 -1.21
N VAL A 102 -6.46 8.26 -0.79
CA VAL A 102 -7.26 7.46 -1.73
C VAL A 102 -8.28 8.33 -2.45
N LYS A 103 -8.98 9.25 -1.76
CA LYS A 103 -9.95 10.16 -2.37
C LYS A 103 -9.29 11.04 -3.42
N LYS A 104 -8.13 11.61 -3.10
CA LYS A 104 -7.31 12.40 -4.04
C LYS A 104 -6.98 11.60 -5.29
N SER A 105 -6.51 10.36 -5.14
CA SER A 105 -6.19 9.49 -6.27
C SER A 105 -7.40 9.19 -7.16
N HIS A 106 -8.60 9.06 -6.59
CA HIS A 106 -9.83 8.85 -7.36
C HIS A 106 -10.24 10.12 -8.11
N LEU A 107 -10.07 11.30 -7.52
CA LEU A 107 -10.37 12.57 -8.20
C LEU A 107 -9.41 12.89 -9.35
N GLU A 108 -8.14 12.54 -9.19
CA GLU A 108 -7.10 12.87 -10.19
C GLU A 108 -7.00 11.83 -11.31
N LEU A 109 -7.37 10.58 -11.04
CA LEU A 109 -7.12 9.48 -11.97
C LEU A 109 -8.37 8.76 -12.45
N LEU A 110 -9.55 8.83 -11.82
CA LEU A 110 -10.77 8.22 -12.38
C LEU A 110 -11.51 9.19 -13.30
#